data_AF-A0A0Q8BDB9-F1
#
_entry.id   AF-A0A0Q8BDB9-F1
#
_cell.length_a   1.000
_cell.length_b   1.000
_cell.length_c   1.000
_cell.angle_alpha   90.00
_cell.angle_beta   90.00
_cell.angle_gamma   90.00
#
_symmetry.space_group_name_H-M   'P 1'
#
loop_
_entity.id
_entity.type
_entity.pdbx_description
1 polymer ?
#
loop_
_entity_poly.entity_id
_entity_poly.type
_entity_poly.pdbx_seq_one_letter_code
_entity_poly.pdbx_strand_id
1 'polypeptide(L)'
;MPTTLEAIDALCARIGFDKPRAKAVARALTDAGRLPAGGPGKSPELDAEHVVDIVIGCSVDAPLRAIADSVAAYRAMTPGGANLDGAPASIDTAGRALDIWADIAIHGDAALLRREQIEMISNWPEIAIHSTGSASRFREIGALASHWAETGHRKSTTINGAALVDALRELFTEIK
;
A
#
# COMPACT_ATOMS: atom_id res chain seq x y z
N MET A 1 -4.98 -11.35 -15.10
CA MET A 1 -5.10 -10.22 -14.15
C MET A 1 -6.33 -10.43 -13.28
N PRO A 2 -6.20 -10.28 -11.96
CA PRO A 2 -7.30 -10.41 -11.03
C PRO A 2 -8.32 -9.28 -11.21
N THR A 3 -9.56 -9.57 -10.85
CA THR A 3 -10.62 -8.58 -10.73
C THR A 3 -10.54 -7.84 -9.39
N THR A 4 -11.21 -6.69 -9.29
CA THR A 4 -11.32 -5.95 -8.02
C THR A 4 -11.93 -6.80 -6.90
N LEU A 5 -12.88 -7.69 -7.22
CA LEU A 5 -13.50 -8.55 -6.23
C LEU A 5 -12.54 -9.62 -5.71
N GLU A 6 -11.80 -10.28 -6.61
CA GLU A 6 -10.77 -11.26 -6.24
C GLU A 6 -9.70 -10.61 -5.37
N ALA A 7 -9.23 -9.40 -5.73
CA ALA A 7 -8.27 -8.66 -4.93
C ALA A 7 -8.79 -8.37 -3.51
N ILE A 8 -10.03 -7.89 -3.38
CA ILE A 8 -10.64 -7.65 -2.07
C ILE A 8 -10.71 -8.96 -1.26
N ASP A 9 -11.15 -10.04 -1.89
CA ASP A 9 -11.33 -11.32 -1.20
C ASP A 9 -9.99 -11.90 -0.70
N ALA A 10 -8.94 -11.86 -1.52
CA ALA A 10 -7.59 -12.28 -1.13
C ALA A 10 -7.03 -11.41 0.01
N LEU A 11 -7.15 -10.09 -0.08
CA LEU A 11 -6.67 -9.17 0.98
C LEU A 11 -7.43 -9.39 2.30
N CYS A 12 -8.75 -9.56 2.25
CA CYS A 12 -9.54 -9.87 3.44
C CYS A 12 -9.15 -11.22 4.05
N ALA A 13 -8.96 -12.25 3.22
CA ALA A 13 -8.64 -13.60 3.70
C ALA A 13 -7.23 -13.71 4.30
N ARG A 14 -6.24 -13.02 3.70
CA ARG A 14 -4.83 -13.14 4.08
C ARG A 14 -4.37 -12.10 5.08
N ILE A 15 -4.81 -10.85 4.93
CA ILE A 15 -4.38 -9.71 5.76
C ILE A 15 -5.38 -9.44 6.89
N GLY A 16 -6.66 -9.76 6.69
CA GLY A 16 -7.72 -9.56 7.69
C GLY A 16 -8.40 -8.20 7.64
N PHE A 17 -8.37 -7.50 6.49
CA PHE A 17 -9.15 -6.27 6.32
C PHE A 17 -10.66 -6.53 6.40
N ASP A 18 -11.39 -5.54 6.94
CA ASP A 18 -12.86 -5.56 6.93
C ASP A 18 -13.40 -5.49 5.49
N LYS A 19 -14.20 -6.48 5.09
CA LYS A 19 -14.68 -6.64 3.71
C LYS A 19 -15.60 -5.50 3.25
N PRO A 20 -16.59 -5.04 4.04
CA PRO A 20 -17.35 -3.83 3.73
C PRO A 20 -16.46 -2.61 3.48
N ARG A 21 -15.47 -2.37 4.35
CA ARG A 21 -14.52 -1.26 4.20
C ARG A 21 -13.67 -1.40 2.94
N ALA A 22 -13.10 -2.57 2.67
CA ALA A 22 -12.29 -2.81 1.49
C ALA A 22 -13.07 -2.57 0.18
N LYS A 23 -14.34 -2.99 0.13
CA LYS A 23 -15.24 -2.68 -1.01
C LYS A 23 -15.48 -1.18 -1.17
N ALA A 24 -15.71 -0.46 -0.06
CA ALA A 24 -15.94 0.97 -0.10
C ALA A 24 -14.68 1.75 -0.54
N VAL A 25 -13.49 1.31 -0.07
CA VAL A 25 -12.19 1.85 -0.50
C VAL A 25 -11.98 1.63 -1.99
N ALA A 26 -12.14 0.39 -2.49
CA ALA A 26 -11.97 0.09 -3.91
C ALA A 26 -12.93 0.90 -4.79
N ARG A 27 -14.18 1.08 -4.36
CA ARG A 27 -15.13 1.96 -5.06
C ARG A 27 -14.67 3.41 -5.09
N ALA A 28 -14.26 3.97 -3.95
CA ALA A 28 -13.76 5.34 -3.88
C ALA A 28 -12.53 5.58 -4.77
N LEU A 29 -11.64 4.59 -4.86
CA LEU A 29 -10.48 4.64 -5.75
C LEU A 29 -10.87 4.51 -7.24
N THR A 30 -11.88 3.70 -7.55
CA THR A 30 -12.42 3.58 -8.92
C THR A 30 -13.09 4.88 -9.37
N ASP A 31 -13.91 5.48 -8.51
CA ASP A 31 -14.61 6.75 -8.79
C ASP A 31 -13.61 7.90 -9.02
N ALA A 32 -12.44 7.84 -8.37
CA ALA A 32 -11.33 8.78 -8.57
C ALA A 32 -10.40 8.43 -9.75
N GLY A 33 -10.69 7.37 -10.51
CA GLY A 33 -9.88 6.93 -11.65
C GLY A 33 -8.53 6.31 -11.28
N ARG A 34 -8.31 5.97 -10.00
CA ARG A 34 -7.09 5.29 -9.52
C ARG A 34 -7.16 3.78 -9.71
N LEU A 35 -8.36 3.19 -9.69
CA LEU A 35 -8.58 1.82 -10.12
C LEU A 35 -9.31 1.82 -11.46
N PRO A 36 -9.04 0.85 -12.35
CA PRO A 36 -9.76 0.73 -13.61
C PRO A 36 -11.23 0.43 -13.34
N ALA A 37 -12.10 1.09 -14.09
CA ALA A 37 -13.53 0.79 -14.06
C ALA A 37 -13.85 -0.44 -14.92
N GLY A 38 -14.79 -1.26 -14.45
CA GLY A 38 -15.41 -2.29 -15.28
C GLY A 38 -16.33 -1.69 -16.33
N GLY A 39 -16.65 -2.47 -17.36
CA GLY A 39 -17.65 -2.15 -18.37
C GLY A 39 -18.75 -3.20 -18.46
N PRO A 40 -19.82 -2.96 -19.25
CA PRO A 40 -20.84 -3.97 -19.50
C PRO A 40 -20.21 -5.28 -20.00
N GLY A 41 -20.38 -6.37 -19.23
CA GLY A 41 -19.82 -7.69 -19.55
C GLY A 41 -18.31 -7.85 -19.37
N LYS A 42 -17.59 -6.82 -18.87
CA LYS A 42 -16.14 -6.88 -18.62
C LYS A 42 -15.81 -6.40 -17.21
N SER A 43 -15.29 -7.32 -16.38
CA SER A 43 -14.75 -6.96 -15.07
C SER A 43 -13.49 -6.10 -15.22
N PRO A 44 -13.25 -5.16 -14.30
CA PRO A 44 -11.98 -4.44 -14.24
C PRO A 44 -10.84 -5.43 -13.97
N GLU A 45 -9.71 -5.22 -14.65
CA GLU A 45 -8.49 -6.02 -14.50
C GLU A 45 -7.48 -5.18 -13.71
N LEU A 46 -7.00 -5.71 -12.58
CA LEU A 46 -6.06 -5.00 -11.70
C LEU A 46 -4.63 -5.49 -11.91
N ASP A 47 -3.71 -4.53 -12.02
CA ASP A 47 -2.27 -4.74 -11.85
C ASP A 47 -1.85 -4.70 -10.36
N ALA A 48 -0.61 -5.06 -10.05
CA ALA A 48 -0.09 -5.10 -8.67
C ALA A 48 -0.19 -3.73 -7.96
N GLU A 49 0.10 -2.63 -8.67
CA GLU A 49 0.01 -1.26 -8.12
C GLU A 49 -1.40 -0.89 -7.66
N HIS A 50 -2.43 -1.44 -8.30
CA HIS A 50 -3.82 -1.24 -7.93
C HIS A 50 -4.16 -1.97 -6.63
N VAL A 51 -3.58 -3.15 -6.41
CA VAL A 51 -3.71 -3.89 -5.15
C VAL A 51 -2.99 -3.15 -4.02
N VAL A 52 -1.81 -2.57 -4.31
CA VAL A 52 -1.09 -1.70 -3.37
C VAL A 52 -1.95 -0.49 -2.97
N ASP A 53 -2.65 0.15 -3.91
CA ASP A 53 -3.57 1.26 -3.61
C ASP A 53 -4.70 0.86 -2.65
N ILE A 54 -5.28 -0.34 -2.84
CA ILE A 54 -6.31 -0.87 -1.92
C ILE A 54 -5.70 -1.12 -0.54
N VAL A 55 -4.48 -1.69 -0.47
CA VAL A 55 -3.77 -1.93 0.80
C VAL A 55 -3.53 -0.63 1.55
N ILE A 56 -3.04 0.41 0.88
CA ILE A 56 -2.83 1.73 1.49
C ILE A 56 -4.17 2.29 1.98
N GLY A 57 -5.19 2.31 1.12
CA GLY A 57 -6.51 2.87 1.45
C GLY A 57 -7.22 2.16 2.60
N CYS A 58 -7.05 0.85 2.74
CA CYS A 58 -7.58 0.07 3.86
C CYS A 58 -6.81 0.28 5.16
N SER A 59 -5.52 0.65 5.07
CA SER A 59 -4.64 0.78 6.22
C SER A 59 -4.66 2.16 6.86
N VAL A 60 -5.10 3.19 6.12
CA VAL A 60 -5.22 4.56 6.62
C VAL A 60 -6.60 4.83 7.24
N ASP A 61 -6.61 5.56 8.36
CA ASP A 61 -7.83 5.99 9.06
C ASP A 61 -8.43 7.26 8.42
N ALA A 62 -8.59 7.24 7.09
CA ALA A 62 -9.17 8.36 6.34
C ALA A 62 -10.68 8.17 6.12
N PRO A 63 -11.49 9.23 6.15
CA PRO A 63 -12.90 9.13 5.75
C PRO A 63 -13.00 8.76 4.26
N LEU A 64 -14.03 8.01 3.86
CA LEU A 64 -14.16 7.48 2.48
C LEU A 64 -14.02 8.54 1.39
N ARG A 65 -14.55 9.75 1.63
CA ARG A 65 -14.45 10.90 0.71
C ARG A 65 -13.03 11.40 0.46
N ALA A 66 -12.08 11.07 1.33
CA ALA A 66 -10.69 11.51 1.27
C ALA A 66 -9.71 10.36 0.95
N ILE A 67 -10.22 9.15 0.69
CA ILE A 67 -9.37 7.96 0.50
C ILE A 67 -8.46 8.11 -0.71
N ALA A 68 -8.97 8.59 -1.84
CA ALA A 68 -8.16 8.77 -3.04
C ALA A 68 -7.01 9.76 -2.83
N ASP A 69 -7.30 10.91 -2.22
CA ASP A 69 -6.30 11.93 -1.87
C ASP A 69 -5.29 11.38 -0.85
N SER A 70 -5.76 10.62 0.14
CA SER A 70 -4.89 10.00 1.14
C SER A 70 -3.95 8.98 0.51
N VAL A 71 -4.44 8.09 -0.36
CA VAL A 71 -3.59 7.12 -1.06
C VAL A 71 -2.55 7.84 -1.94
N ALA A 72 -2.95 8.91 -2.65
CA ALA A 72 -2.03 9.71 -3.43
C ALA A 72 -0.94 10.36 -2.56
N ALA A 73 -1.32 10.96 -1.43
CA ALA A 73 -0.38 11.57 -0.48
C ALA A 73 0.61 10.55 0.09
N TYR A 74 0.14 9.36 0.48
CA TYR A 74 0.99 8.28 0.99
C TYR A 74 1.95 7.76 -0.07
N ARG A 75 1.50 7.57 -1.31
CA ARG A 75 2.40 7.16 -2.40
C ARG A 75 3.45 8.22 -2.73
N ALA A 76 3.14 9.50 -2.57
CA ALA A 76 4.05 10.61 -2.85
C ALA A 76 5.10 10.86 -1.76
N MET A 77 4.99 10.21 -0.60
CA MET A 77 5.97 10.33 0.48
C MET A 77 7.37 9.94 0.02
N THR A 78 8.37 10.58 0.59
CA THR A 78 9.77 10.41 0.22
C THR A 78 10.58 9.84 1.40
N PRO A 79 11.73 9.19 1.14
CA PRO A 79 12.58 8.65 2.19
C PRO A 79 12.97 9.73 3.20
N GLY A 80 12.59 9.52 4.46
CA GLY A 80 12.84 10.45 5.55
C GLY A 80 12.16 11.82 5.44
N GLY A 81 11.32 12.06 4.43
CA GLY A 81 10.77 13.38 4.10
C GLY A 81 11.71 14.24 3.24
N ALA A 82 12.72 13.65 2.61
CA ALA A 82 13.66 14.37 1.75
C ALA A 82 12.96 15.03 0.54
N ASN A 83 13.42 16.22 0.13
CA ASN A 83 13.08 16.73 -1.19
C ASN A 83 13.87 15.93 -2.25
N LEU A 84 13.18 15.38 -3.25
CA LEU A 84 13.77 14.59 -4.32
C LEU A 84 14.10 15.42 -5.57
N ASP A 85 13.93 16.75 -5.55
CA ASP A 85 14.37 17.63 -6.63
C ASP A 85 15.87 17.47 -6.90
N GLY A 86 16.21 16.94 -8.08
CA GLY A 86 17.59 16.65 -8.48
C GLY A 86 18.20 15.41 -7.81
N ALA A 87 17.41 14.62 -7.07
CA ALA A 87 17.87 13.36 -6.51
C ALA A 87 18.12 12.31 -7.63
N PRO A 88 19.06 11.36 -7.42
CA PRO A 88 19.22 10.24 -8.32
C PRO A 88 17.92 9.43 -8.47
N ALA A 89 17.66 8.90 -9.66
CA ALA A 89 16.47 8.09 -9.95
C ALA A 89 16.38 6.78 -9.13
N SER A 90 17.43 6.43 -8.40
CA SER A 90 17.45 5.31 -7.45
C SER A 90 16.79 5.64 -6.10
N ILE A 91 16.48 6.90 -5.81
CA ILE A 91 15.77 7.31 -4.60
C ILE A 91 14.28 7.40 -4.94
N ASP A 92 13.54 6.40 -4.49
CA ASP A 92 12.15 6.22 -4.85
C ASP A 92 11.19 6.76 -3.79
N THR A 93 9.98 7.13 -4.23
CA THR A 93 8.86 7.44 -3.34
C THR A 93 8.33 6.19 -2.66
N ALA A 94 7.51 6.36 -1.63
CA ALA A 94 6.91 5.24 -0.91
C ALA A 94 6.03 4.37 -1.82
N GLY A 95 5.29 5.00 -2.74
CA GLY A 95 4.47 4.27 -3.72
C GLY A 95 5.32 3.34 -4.56
N ARG A 96 6.39 3.87 -5.15
CA ARG A 96 7.30 3.09 -6.00
C ARG A 96 8.06 2.02 -5.21
N ALA A 97 8.46 2.30 -3.97
CA ALA A 97 9.05 1.30 -3.09
C ALA A 97 8.08 0.14 -2.82
N LEU A 98 6.79 0.42 -2.59
CA LEU A 98 5.76 -0.61 -2.41
C LEU A 98 5.44 -1.37 -3.71
N ASP A 99 5.50 -0.71 -4.87
CA ASP A 99 5.31 -1.37 -6.16
C ASP A 99 6.46 -2.34 -6.47
N ILE A 100 7.70 -1.93 -6.22
CA ILE A 100 8.88 -2.82 -6.32
C ILE A 100 8.75 -3.98 -5.32
N TRP A 101 8.30 -3.68 -4.09
CA TRP A 101 8.03 -4.71 -3.09
C TRP A 101 7.02 -5.74 -3.59
N ALA A 102 5.91 -5.28 -4.18
CA ALA A 102 4.88 -6.14 -4.75
C ALA A 102 5.39 -6.96 -5.95
N ASP A 103 6.19 -6.34 -6.83
CA ASP A 103 6.81 -7.01 -7.97
C ASP A 103 7.74 -8.15 -7.54
N ILE A 104 8.61 -7.91 -6.53
CA ILE A 104 9.48 -8.95 -5.95
C ILE A 104 8.64 -10.04 -5.29
N ALA A 105 7.53 -9.71 -4.63
CA ALA A 105 6.65 -10.70 -4.01
C ALA A 105 6.05 -11.67 -5.04
N ILE A 106 5.66 -11.14 -6.21
CA ILE A 106 5.02 -11.90 -7.29
C ILE A 106 6.06 -12.68 -8.11
N HIS A 107 7.15 -12.03 -8.53
CA HIS A 107 8.08 -12.54 -9.54
C HIS A 107 9.45 -12.95 -9.00
N GLY A 108 9.83 -12.50 -7.81
CA GLY A 108 11.15 -12.67 -7.23
C GLY A 108 11.23 -13.64 -6.04
N ASP A 109 12.39 -13.63 -5.38
CA ASP A 109 12.60 -14.35 -4.11
C ASP A 109 12.01 -13.55 -2.94
N ALA A 110 10.81 -13.94 -2.52
CA ALA A 110 10.08 -13.30 -1.44
C ALA A 110 10.57 -13.71 -0.03
N ALA A 111 11.61 -14.55 0.13
CA ALA A 111 12.02 -15.08 1.44
C ALA A 111 12.34 -13.97 2.46
N LEU A 112 12.93 -12.86 2.02
CA LEU A 112 13.19 -11.69 2.86
C LEU A 112 11.91 -10.92 3.16
N LEU A 113 11.08 -10.66 2.14
CA LEU A 113 9.82 -9.90 2.28
C LEU A 113 8.85 -10.55 3.29
N ARG A 114 8.84 -11.89 3.36
CA ARG A 114 8.02 -12.62 4.34
C ARG A 114 8.37 -12.33 5.80
N ARG A 115 9.57 -11.80 6.07
CA ARG A 115 10.02 -11.41 7.42
C ARG A 115 9.79 -9.94 7.72
N GLU A 116 9.36 -9.16 6.73
CA GLU A 116 9.16 -7.72 6.88
C GLU A 116 7.79 -7.39 7.47
N GLN A 117 7.67 -6.16 7.97
CA GLN A 117 6.41 -5.58 8.40
C GLN A 117 6.25 -4.21 7.74
N ILE A 118 5.08 -3.94 7.20
CA ILE A 118 4.75 -2.63 6.63
C ILE A 118 3.81 -1.94 7.62
N GLU A 119 4.28 -0.87 8.23
CA GLU A 119 3.51 -0.08 9.18
C GLU A 119 3.04 1.21 8.51
N MET A 120 1.72 1.41 8.48
CA MET A 120 1.06 2.61 7.99
C MET A 120 0.56 3.41 9.19
N ILE A 121 1.12 4.60 9.44
CA ILE A 121 0.61 5.48 10.50
C ILE A 121 -0.47 6.36 9.93
N SER A 122 -1.58 6.52 10.63
CA SER A 122 -2.74 7.26 10.15
C SER A 122 -2.98 8.62 10.81
N ASN A 123 -2.46 8.87 12.02
CA ASN A 123 -2.65 10.17 12.69
C ASN A 123 -1.58 11.21 12.31
N TRP A 124 -0.41 10.77 11.86
CA TRP A 124 0.46 11.59 11.02
C TRP A 124 0.94 10.74 9.84
N PRO A 125 1.00 11.30 8.61
CA PRO A 125 1.31 10.49 7.44
C PRO A 125 2.77 9.98 7.46
N GLU A 126 2.93 8.65 7.54
CA GLU A 126 4.21 7.93 7.46
C GLU A 126 3.98 6.47 7.02
N ILE A 127 4.92 5.96 6.22
CA ILE A 127 5.05 4.53 5.94
C ILE A 127 6.41 4.06 6.45
N ALA A 128 6.43 2.97 7.21
CA ALA A 128 7.67 2.31 7.61
C ALA A 128 7.69 0.86 7.12
N ILE A 129 8.71 0.50 6.35
CA ILE A 129 9.00 -0.88 5.96
C ILE A 129 10.10 -1.37 6.90
N HIS A 130 9.74 -2.26 7.82
CA HIS A 130 10.64 -2.83 8.82
C HIS A 130 11.25 -4.13 8.28
N SER A 131 12.58 -4.15 8.16
CA SER A 131 13.37 -5.33 7.80
C SER A 131 14.21 -5.78 8.99
N THR A 132 14.97 -6.88 8.87
CA THR A 132 15.76 -7.41 10.00
C THR A 132 16.82 -6.40 10.45
N GLY A 133 16.55 -5.68 11.55
CA GLY A 133 17.48 -4.72 12.17
C GLY A 133 17.48 -3.31 11.57
N SER A 134 16.59 -3.00 10.61
CA SER A 134 16.49 -1.66 10.03
C SER A 134 15.05 -1.33 9.61
N ALA A 135 14.76 -0.04 9.40
CA ALA A 135 13.47 0.39 8.88
C ALA A 135 13.66 1.52 7.86
N SER A 136 13.08 1.35 6.68
CA SER A 136 12.95 2.39 5.67
C SER A 136 11.69 3.20 5.96
N ARG A 137 11.85 4.48 6.27
CA ARG A 137 10.73 5.38 6.60
C ARG A 137 10.49 6.37 5.50
N PHE A 138 9.22 6.54 5.14
CA PHE A 138 8.76 7.51 4.17
C PHE A 138 7.82 8.50 4.85
N ARG A 139 8.00 9.78 4.54
CA ARG A 139 7.26 10.89 5.12
C ARG A 139 6.91 11.91 4.05
N GLU A 140 5.99 12.81 4.37
CA GLU A 140 5.76 14.01 3.57
C GLU A 140 7.05 14.82 3.42
N ILE A 141 7.24 15.45 2.26
CA ILE A 141 8.41 16.27 1.98
C ILE A 141 8.51 17.39 3.02
N GLY A 142 9.71 17.57 3.57
CA GLY A 142 10.00 18.56 4.61
C GLY A 142 9.70 18.08 6.04
N ALA A 143 9.08 16.92 6.23
CA ALA A 143 8.90 16.33 7.55
C ALA A 143 10.21 15.72 8.08
N LEU A 144 10.44 15.79 9.38
CA LEU A 144 11.57 15.14 10.04
C LEU A 144 11.17 13.75 10.53
N ALA A 145 11.60 12.70 9.83
CA ALA A 145 11.26 11.31 10.18
C ALA A 145 11.79 10.84 11.55
N SER A 146 12.79 11.54 12.10
CA SER A 146 13.34 11.27 13.44
C SER A 146 12.57 11.94 14.58
N HIS A 147 11.56 12.75 14.27
CA HIS A 147 10.81 13.52 15.25
C HIS A 147 9.36 13.06 15.30
N TRP A 148 8.83 13.04 16.52
CA TRP A 148 7.41 12.80 16.73
C TRP A 148 6.62 14.01 16.23
N ALA A 149 5.70 13.80 15.29
CA ALA A 149 5.04 14.90 14.57
C ALA A 149 3.84 15.50 15.31
N GLU A 150 3.24 14.75 16.24
CA GLU A 150 2.01 15.15 16.93
C GLU A 150 2.08 14.80 18.42
N THR A 151 1.52 15.60 19.31
CA THR A 151 1.53 15.33 20.76
C THR A 151 0.63 14.17 21.21
N GLY A 152 0.10 13.37 20.28
CA GLY A 152 -0.84 12.26 20.53
C GLY A 152 -0.22 10.86 20.38
N HIS A 153 -1.01 9.85 20.74
CA HIS A 153 -0.64 8.44 20.56
C HIS A 153 -0.56 8.08 19.07
N ARG A 154 0.54 7.40 18.67
CA ARG A 154 0.70 6.82 17.34
C ARG A 154 -0.44 5.84 17.07
N LYS A 155 -1.21 6.08 16.01
CA LYS A 155 -2.19 5.14 15.47
C LYS A 155 -1.63 4.55 14.19
N SER A 156 -1.44 3.24 14.15
CA SER A 156 -0.91 2.57 12.98
C SER A 156 -1.60 1.24 12.68
N THR A 157 -1.58 0.88 11.41
CA THR A 157 -1.96 -0.43 10.89
C THR A 157 -0.68 -1.12 10.45
N THR A 158 -0.37 -2.29 11.04
CA THR A 158 0.78 -3.10 10.65
C THR A 158 0.34 -4.28 9.80
N ILE A 159 0.90 -4.38 8.60
CA ILE A 159 0.70 -5.48 7.67
C ILE A 159 1.89 -6.43 7.80
N ASN A 160 1.61 -7.71 8.00
CA ASN A 160 2.63 -8.75 7.97
C ASN A 160 3.06 -9.00 6.52
N GLY A 161 4.36 -8.93 6.22
CA GLY A 161 4.89 -9.14 4.88
C GLY A 161 4.54 -10.52 4.32
N ALA A 162 4.57 -11.59 5.12
CA ALA A 162 4.17 -12.92 4.65
C ALA A 162 2.71 -12.98 4.18
N ALA A 163 1.80 -12.31 4.90
CA ALA A 163 0.39 -12.25 4.53
C ALA A 163 0.17 -11.50 3.21
N LEU A 164 0.87 -10.38 3.01
CA LEU A 164 0.79 -9.64 1.75
C LEU A 164 1.42 -10.40 0.58
N VAL A 165 2.55 -11.09 0.79
CA VAL A 165 3.14 -11.99 -0.21
C VAL A 165 2.14 -13.08 -0.61
N ASP A 166 1.48 -13.72 0.36
CA ASP A 166 0.51 -14.78 0.09
C ASP A 166 -0.71 -14.25 -0.69
N ALA A 167 -1.21 -13.05 -0.34
CA ALA A 167 -2.29 -12.41 -1.08
C ALA A 167 -1.91 -12.10 -2.53
N LEU A 168 -0.73 -11.50 -2.75
CA LEU A 168 -0.27 -11.15 -4.09
C LEU A 168 0.00 -12.39 -4.96
N ARG A 169 0.59 -13.44 -4.39
CA ARG A 169 0.81 -14.70 -5.11
C ARG A 169 -0.50 -15.39 -5.47
N GLU A 170 -1.48 -15.41 -4.56
CA GLU A 170 -2.82 -15.93 -4.85
C GLU A 170 -3.48 -15.21 -6.04
N LEU A 171 -3.26 -13.90 -6.16
CA LEU A 171 -3.86 -13.07 -7.22
C LEU A 171 -3.15 -13.15 -8.57
N PHE A 172 -1.81 -13.26 -8.57
CA PHE A 172 -1.00 -13.03 -9.77
C PHE A 172 -0.17 -14.24 -10.21
N THR A 173 -0.01 -15.27 -9.36
CA THR A 173 0.65 -16.53 -9.74
C THR A 173 -0.41 -17.62 -9.83
N GLU A 174 -0.51 -18.29 -10.98
CA GLU A 174 -1.52 -19.32 -11.22
C GLU A 174 -1.44 -20.43 -10.16
N ILE A 175 -2.33 -20.40 -9.17
CA ILE A 175 -2.84 -21.62 -8.55
C ILE A 175 -4.25 -21.80 -9.12
N LYS A 176 -4.30 -22.36 -10.32
CA LYS A 176 -5.50 -23.07 -10.80
C LYS A 176 -5.31 -24.56 -10.56
#